data_AF-A0A1Y1UK47-F1
#
_entry.id   AF-A0A1Y1UK47-F1
#
_cell.length_a   1.000
_cell.length_b   1.000
_cell.length_c   1.000
_cell.angle_alpha   90.00
_cell.angle_beta   90.00
_cell.angle_gamma   90.00
#
_symmetry.space_group_name_H-M   'P 1'
#
loop_
_entity.id
_entity.type
_entity.pdbx_description
1 polymer ?
#
loop_
_entity_poly.entity_id
_entity_poly.type
_entity_poly.pdbx_seq_one_letter_code
_entity_poly.pdbx_strand_id
1 'polypeptide(L)'
;MSSSLTTFSRQSLRSLRAGPSKLSVRAASTAQSTSSTPAYQPQSYSRRVVPSDQRPPRPTEPTFFTGTPLFYNEVTVVRNALKQVEMKLREDKVWPLPNSLEVPNYVPPIAWVSVEKMNGIIGGTQMIKRKQYREMIDILSDLNKMSYVARLAGRADLSKIAENAMSKWIASRIVKETNTEAGSRMRGSIDTLGRAVGHGKRKTAMASVWIVPVKEAIPYFEGTVPVSKKAAAAAAAAAAAPASDFSDIKPFIGPDGSVISFSASSSGQSTFDPKTAKDLPVGQIIINQLPLPLTFEKHQDRETILRPLRLTGLIGAYNIFGLVKGGGITGQAGAVSLAIARALTAIRPEVEPTLFAAGLLIRDPRMVERKKTNLLGARTRRTWVKR
;
A
#
# COMPACT_ATOMS: atom_id res chain seq x y z
N MET A 1 35.89 8.99 4.96
CA MET A 1 36.93 9.90 5.48
C MET A 1 36.38 10.61 6.71
N SER A 2 37.13 10.50 7.81
CA SER A 2 37.12 11.34 9.01
C SER A 2 35.83 11.52 9.83
N SER A 3 35.77 10.70 10.86
CA SER A 3 35.06 10.78 12.14
C SER A 3 35.48 11.96 13.05
N SER A 4 34.56 12.43 13.89
CA SER A 4 34.88 12.86 15.27
C SER A 4 33.70 12.58 16.21
N LEU A 5 34.00 11.82 17.27
CA LEU A 5 33.09 11.37 18.34
C LEU A 5 33.06 12.43 19.44
N THR A 6 31.90 12.66 20.07
CA THR A 6 31.82 13.39 21.35
C THR A 6 30.78 12.75 22.27
N THR A 7 31.29 12.19 23.36
CA THR A 7 30.58 11.50 24.44
C THR A 7 30.25 12.50 25.53
N PHE A 8 28.99 12.63 25.94
CA PHE A 8 28.60 13.46 27.08
C PHE A 8 28.76 12.67 28.39
N SER A 9 29.64 13.18 29.27
CA SER A 9 29.92 12.66 30.61
C SER A 9 29.16 13.48 31.68
N ARG A 10 28.65 12.78 32.69
CA ARG A 10 27.89 13.30 33.84
C ARG A 10 28.80 14.17 34.72
N GLN A 11 28.39 15.41 35.00
CA GLN A 11 29.02 16.24 36.03
C GLN A 11 28.23 16.20 37.34
N SER A 12 28.91 15.69 38.35
CA SER A 12 28.64 15.84 39.78
C SER A 12 29.12 17.23 40.21
N LEU A 13 28.26 18.01 40.85
CA LEU A 13 28.65 19.25 41.53
C LEU A 13 28.66 19.02 43.03
N ARG A 14 29.86 19.08 43.61
CA ARG A 14 30.07 19.24 45.04
C ARG A 14 31.09 20.35 45.28
N SER A 15 30.85 21.05 46.39
CA SER A 15 31.74 21.96 47.13
C SER A 15 31.76 23.42 46.69
N LEU A 16 31.10 24.24 47.52
CA LEU A 16 31.61 25.56 47.86
C LEU A 16 32.10 25.50 49.31
N ARG A 17 33.28 26.07 49.49
CA ARG A 17 34.12 26.13 50.68
C ARG A 17 34.05 27.57 51.21
N ALA A 18 33.80 27.75 52.50
CA ALA A 18 34.21 28.91 53.29
C ALA A 18 34.89 28.30 54.52
N GLY A 19 36.07 28.68 54.99
CA GLY A 19 36.73 29.97 55.18
C GLY A 19 37.49 29.84 56.53
N PRO A 20 38.59 30.58 56.77
CA PRO A 20 39.76 30.02 57.45
C PRO A 20 39.80 30.12 58.99
N SER A 21 40.54 29.16 59.54
CA SER A 21 41.05 29.01 60.90
C SER A 21 41.96 30.16 61.37
N LYS A 22 41.77 30.62 62.61
CA LYS A 22 42.85 31.17 63.43
C LYS A 22 43.18 30.17 64.53
N LEU A 23 44.40 29.63 64.48
CA LEU A 23 45.01 28.79 65.50
C LEU A 23 45.52 29.69 66.63
N SER A 24 45.09 29.42 67.86
CA SER A 24 45.79 29.85 69.07
C SER A 24 46.40 28.62 69.71
N VAL A 25 47.73 28.65 69.81
CA VAL A 25 48.56 27.63 70.46
C VAL A 25 48.50 27.85 71.97
N ARG A 26 48.17 26.81 72.75
CA ARG A 26 48.59 26.75 74.15
C ARG A 26 48.89 25.31 74.58
N ALA A 27 50.13 25.19 75.05
CA ALA A 27 50.83 24.19 75.85
C ALA A 27 50.09 22.90 76.28
N ALA A 28 50.83 21.80 76.12
CA ALA A 28 50.54 20.48 76.65
C ALA A 28 50.40 20.48 78.18
N SER A 29 49.31 19.88 78.67
CA SER A 29 49.24 19.32 80.01
C SER A 29 48.79 17.86 79.90
N THR A 30 49.64 16.97 80.42
CA THR A 30 49.35 15.56 80.61
C THR A 30 48.22 15.42 81.62
N ALA A 31 47.02 15.10 81.16
CA ALA A 31 45.93 14.68 82.02
C ALA A 31 45.39 13.35 81.49
N GLN A 32 45.44 12.34 82.36
CA GLN A 32 44.99 10.99 82.08
C GLN A 32 43.51 11.00 81.69
N SER A 33 43.24 10.32 80.59
CA SER A 33 41.93 10.09 80.00
C SER A 33 41.01 9.31 80.95
N THR A 34 39.96 9.96 81.44
CA THR A 34 38.71 9.30 81.80
C THR A 34 37.69 9.64 80.72
N SER A 35 37.28 8.64 79.96
CA SER A 35 36.29 8.75 78.89
C SER A 35 34.90 8.97 79.50
N SER A 36 34.57 10.21 79.80
CA SER A 36 33.20 10.67 79.98
C SER A 36 32.57 10.83 78.59
N THR A 37 31.87 9.81 78.13
CA THR A 37 31.00 9.92 76.95
C THR A 37 29.92 10.96 77.28
N PRO A 38 29.81 12.09 76.57
CA PRO A 38 28.73 13.04 76.82
C PRO A 38 27.40 12.32 76.59
N ALA A 39 26.52 12.37 77.59
CA ALA A 39 25.19 11.77 77.51
C ALA A 39 24.45 12.31 76.28
N TYR A 40 23.83 11.41 75.51
CA TYR A 40 22.97 11.74 74.38
C TYR A 40 21.91 12.76 74.81
N GLN A 41 22.04 14.00 74.37
CA GLN A 41 20.95 14.98 74.44
C GLN A 41 20.09 14.75 73.20
N PRO A 42 18.84 14.25 73.33
CA PRO A 42 17.95 14.19 72.19
C PRO A 42 17.80 15.60 71.63
N GLN A 43 18.05 15.77 70.33
CA GLN A 43 17.63 16.98 69.62
C GLN A 43 16.16 17.18 69.96
N SER A 44 15.85 18.30 70.63
CA SER A 44 14.48 18.70 70.85
C SER A 44 13.89 18.94 69.47
N TYR A 45 13.26 17.89 68.94
CA TYR A 45 12.25 18.00 67.93
C TYR A 45 11.17 18.86 68.57
N SER A 46 11.31 20.18 68.46
CA SER A 46 10.16 21.03 68.33
C SER A 46 9.47 20.49 67.09
N ARG A 47 8.58 19.50 67.32
CA ARG A 47 7.67 18.99 66.33
C ARG A 47 6.97 20.25 65.87
N ARG A 48 7.38 20.80 64.72
CA ARG A 48 6.49 21.63 63.92
C ARG A 48 5.30 20.71 63.76
N VAL A 49 4.26 20.95 64.55
CA VAL A 49 2.97 20.27 64.40
C VAL A 49 2.48 20.81 63.07
N VAL A 50 2.96 20.21 61.98
CA VAL A 50 2.30 20.31 60.69
C VAL A 50 0.91 19.78 61.00
N PRO A 51 -0.15 20.59 60.92
CA PRO A 51 -1.48 20.13 61.27
C PRO A 51 -1.77 18.87 60.46
N SER A 52 -1.76 17.71 61.12
CA SER A 52 -1.94 16.40 60.48
C SER A 52 -3.41 16.16 60.08
N ASP A 53 -4.28 17.14 60.33
CA ASP A 53 -5.72 17.04 60.15
C ASP A 53 -6.22 17.38 58.74
N GLN A 54 -5.31 17.68 57.80
CA GLN A 54 -5.71 17.81 56.41
C GLN A 54 -5.95 16.43 55.81
N ARG A 55 -7.19 15.94 55.97
CA ARG A 55 -7.71 14.83 55.16
C ARG A 55 -7.40 15.13 53.69
N PRO A 56 -6.95 14.14 52.90
CA PRO A 56 -6.72 14.36 51.48
C PRO A 56 -7.99 14.94 50.85
N PRO A 57 -7.84 15.90 49.91
CA PRO A 57 -8.99 16.51 49.26
C PRO A 57 -9.82 15.42 48.58
N ARG A 58 -11.14 15.54 48.69
CA ARG A 58 -12.05 14.65 47.97
C ARG A 58 -11.81 14.83 46.46
N PRO A 59 -11.84 13.75 45.66
CA PRO A 59 -11.67 13.87 44.22
C PRO A 59 -12.75 14.77 43.63
N THR A 60 -12.38 15.60 42.64
CA THR A 60 -13.30 16.56 42.00
C THR A 60 -14.30 15.87 41.08
N GLU A 61 -13.89 14.78 40.44
CA GLU A 61 -14.67 14.09 39.42
C GLU A 61 -15.49 12.93 39.99
N PRO A 62 -16.77 12.76 39.59
CA PRO A 62 -17.64 11.70 40.09
C PRO A 62 -17.20 10.30 39.62
N THR A 63 -16.45 10.21 38.52
CA THR A 63 -15.99 8.93 37.95
C THR A 63 -14.65 8.45 38.52
N PHE A 64 -14.09 9.16 39.51
CA PHE A 64 -12.74 8.89 40.04
C PHE A 64 -12.50 7.41 40.41
N PHE A 65 -13.51 6.74 40.97
CA PHE A 65 -13.41 5.35 41.44
C PHE A 65 -13.70 4.28 40.37
N THR A 66 -13.88 4.65 39.10
CA THR A 66 -14.28 3.73 38.00
C THR A 66 -13.10 3.01 37.33
N GLY A 67 -11.88 3.22 37.81
CA GLY A 67 -10.63 2.71 37.22
C GLY A 67 -10.18 3.50 35.98
N THR A 68 -11.10 3.94 35.12
CA THR A 68 -10.82 4.76 33.92
C THR A 68 -11.57 6.10 33.96
N PRO A 69 -11.27 6.99 34.91
CA PRO A 69 -12.09 8.18 35.18
C PRO A 69 -12.18 9.14 33.99
N LEU A 70 -11.05 9.41 33.33
CA LEU A 70 -11.00 10.34 32.20
C LEU A 70 -11.88 9.86 31.02
N PHE A 71 -11.93 8.56 30.76
CA PHE A 71 -12.80 8.01 29.71
C PHE A 71 -14.28 8.18 30.08
N TYR A 72 -14.68 7.80 31.29
CA TYR A 72 -16.08 7.91 31.70
C TYR A 72 -16.56 9.35 31.85
N ASN A 73 -15.67 10.30 32.17
CA ASN A 73 -15.98 11.72 32.13
C ASN A 73 -16.42 12.14 30.72
N GLU A 74 -15.64 11.77 29.71
CA GLU A 74 -15.97 12.06 28.31
C GLU A 74 -17.24 11.36 27.86
N VAL A 75 -17.43 10.07 28.21
CA VAL A 75 -18.67 9.35 27.91
C VAL A 75 -19.86 10.06 28.55
N THR A 76 -19.71 10.57 29.77
CA THR A 76 -20.77 11.28 30.48
C THR A 76 -21.11 12.60 29.78
N VAL A 77 -20.11 13.34 29.31
CA VAL A 77 -20.34 14.57 28.51
C VAL A 77 -21.14 14.26 27.25
N VAL A 78 -20.72 13.27 26.46
CA VAL A 78 -21.42 12.91 25.20
C VAL A 78 -22.82 12.36 25.49
N ARG A 79 -22.97 11.50 26.50
CA ARG A 79 -24.25 10.93 26.92
C ARG A 79 -25.23 12.00 27.42
N ASN A 80 -24.74 13.00 28.16
CA ASN A 80 -25.56 14.12 28.62
C ASN A 80 -26.02 14.99 27.45
N ALA A 81 -25.15 15.26 26.47
CA ALA A 81 -25.53 15.97 25.25
C ALA A 81 -26.59 15.19 24.46
N LEU A 82 -26.42 13.87 24.30
CA LEU A 82 -27.41 12.99 23.67
C LEU A 82 -28.76 13.07 24.39
N LYS A 83 -28.76 12.92 25.72
CA LYS A 83 -29.99 13.00 26.52
C LYS A 83 -30.64 14.37 26.40
N GLN A 84 -29.86 15.45 26.40
CA GLN A 84 -30.38 16.81 26.29
C GLN A 84 -31.06 17.05 24.93
N VAL A 85 -30.41 16.63 23.84
CA VAL A 85 -30.97 16.75 22.48
C VAL A 85 -32.21 15.88 22.35
N GLU A 86 -32.16 14.64 22.84
CA GLU A 86 -33.29 13.71 22.80
C GLU A 86 -34.51 14.26 23.56
N MET A 87 -34.32 14.73 24.80
CA MET A 87 -35.40 15.28 25.61
C MET A 87 -36.07 16.47 24.92
N LYS A 88 -35.28 17.40 24.39
CA LYS A 88 -35.81 18.56 23.68
C LYS A 88 -36.57 18.16 22.40
N LEU A 89 -36.02 17.24 21.60
CA LEU A 89 -36.73 16.74 20.40
C LEU A 89 -38.04 16.01 20.74
N ARG A 90 -38.11 15.36 21.91
CA ARG A 90 -39.35 14.74 22.42
C ARG A 90 -40.37 15.78 22.87
N GLU A 91 -39.94 16.85 23.54
CA GLU A 91 -40.81 17.98 23.90
C GLU A 91 -41.49 18.58 22.66
N ASP A 92 -40.77 18.60 21.53
CA ASP A 92 -41.27 19.12 20.25
C ASP A 92 -42.07 18.12 19.44
N LYS A 93 -42.18 16.88 19.93
CA LYS A 93 -42.82 15.75 19.25
C LYS A 93 -42.18 15.41 17.89
N VAL A 94 -40.91 15.75 17.69
CA VAL A 94 -40.12 15.36 16.50
C VAL A 94 -39.58 13.93 16.65
N TRP A 95 -39.27 13.52 17.89
CA TRP A 95 -38.74 12.19 18.22
C TRP A 95 -39.67 11.46 19.22
N PRO A 96 -39.90 10.13 19.10
CA PRO A 96 -39.30 9.17 18.17
C PRO A 96 -39.89 9.22 16.76
N LEU A 97 -39.07 8.95 15.76
CA LEU A 97 -39.57 8.76 14.39
C LEU A 97 -40.43 7.49 14.34
N PRO A 98 -41.58 7.50 13.64
CA PRO A 98 -42.35 6.29 13.41
C PRO A 98 -41.49 5.28 12.65
N ASN A 99 -41.69 3.98 12.88
CA ASN A 99 -40.88 2.91 12.26
C ASN A 99 -40.84 2.97 10.71
N SER A 100 -41.82 3.60 10.06
CA SER A 100 -41.82 3.83 8.60
C SER A 100 -40.87 4.95 8.15
N LEU A 101 -40.55 5.89 9.05
CA LEU A 101 -39.56 6.95 8.89
C LEU A 101 -38.30 6.60 9.67
N GLU A 102 -37.85 5.34 9.60
CA GLU A 102 -36.50 4.97 10.05
C GLU A 102 -35.52 6.04 9.58
N VAL A 103 -34.69 6.53 10.52
CA VAL A 103 -33.72 7.61 10.28
C VAL A 103 -33.11 7.37 8.91
N PRO A 104 -33.29 8.28 7.94
CA PRO A 104 -33.06 7.94 6.55
C PRO A 104 -31.65 7.36 6.39
N ASN A 105 -31.50 6.36 5.52
CA ASN A 105 -30.20 5.79 5.08
C ASN A 105 -29.20 6.83 4.51
N TYR A 106 -29.50 8.13 4.65
CA TYR A 106 -28.79 9.30 4.17
C TYR A 106 -28.08 10.11 5.28
N VAL A 107 -28.03 9.65 6.54
CA VAL A 107 -27.14 10.29 7.54
C VAL A 107 -25.72 10.18 7.00
N PRO A 108 -25.01 11.30 6.76
CA PRO A 108 -23.70 11.25 6.15
C PRO A 108 -22.75 10.46 7.06
N PRO A 109 -22.05 9.43 6.54
CA PRO A 109 -21.20 8.60 7.36
C PRO A 109 -19.98 9.40 7.84
N ILE A 110 -19.92 9.62 9.15
CA ILE A 110 -18.79 10.24 9.83
C ILE A 110 -17.76 9.16 10.15
N ALA A 111 -16.49 9.45 9.84
CA ALA A 111 -15.39 8.63 10.31
C ALA A 111 -15.06 9.03 11.75
N TRP A 112 -15.23 8.11 12.69
CA TRP A 112 -14.87 8.30 14.09
C TRP A 112 -13.37 8.09 14.31
N VAL A 113 -12.83 8.70 15.36
CA VAL A 113 -11.43 8.53 15.79
C VAL A 113 -11.11 7.06 16.10
N SER A 114 -9.92 6.59 15.71
CA SER A 114 -9.43 5.23 16.02
C SER A 114 -9.16 5.05 17.52
N VAL A 115 -9.14 3.81 18.00
CA VAL A 115 -8.86 3.49 19.43
C VAL A 115 -7.58 4.14 19.93
N GLU A 116 -6.51 4.06 19.12
CA GLU A 116 -5.19 4.61 19.47
C GLU A 116 -5.23 6.13 19.63
N LYS A 117 -5.85 6.82 18.67
CA LYS A 117 -5.98 8.27 18.71
C LYS A 117 -6.93 8.71 19.83
N MET A 118 -7.99 7.95 20.11
CA MET A 118 -8.88 8.20 21.25
C MET A 118 -8.13 8.08 22.58
N ASN A 119 -7.27 7.07 22.72
CA ASN A 119 -6.41 6.90 23.88
C ASN A 119 -5.43 8.08 24.02
N GLY A 120 -4.85 8.54 22.91
CA GLY A 120 -3.99 9.74 22.87
C GLY A 120 -4.70 11.03 23.26
N ILE A 121 -5.95 11.22 22.82
CA ILE A 121 -6.76 12.41 23.15
C ILE A 121 -7.14 12.44 24.64
N ILE A 122 -7.49 11.29 25.21
CA ILE A 122 -7.89 11.20 26.63
C ILE A 122 -6.66 11.30 27.55
N GLY A 123 -5.49 10.86 27.08
CA GLY A 123 -4.24 10.98 27.83
C GLY A 123 -4.19 10.14 29.11
N GLY A 124 -5.05 9.13 29.22
CA GLY A 124 -5.10 8.24 30.38
C GLY A 124 -3.91 7.27 30.42
N THR A 125 -3.40 6.99 31.61
CA THR A 125 -2.40 5.92 31.84
C THR A 125 -2.95 4.53 31.45
N GLN A 126 -4.27 4.36 31.51
CA GLN A 126 -4.94 3.11 31.19
C GLN A 126 -5.45 3.11 29.75
N MET A 127 -5.17 2.01 29.05
CA MET A 127 -5.66 1.79 27.69
C MET A 127 -7.16 1.46 27.68
N ILE A 128 -7.88 2.07 26.75
CA ILE A 128 -9.32 1.87 26.54
C ILE A 128 -9.57 0.44 26.04
N LYS A 129 -10.49 -0.26 26.69
CA LYS A 129 -10.91 -1.61 26.26
C LYS A 129 -11.78 -1.53 25.01
N ARG A 130 -11.76 -2.58 24.18
CA ARG A 130 -12.61 -2.67 22.97
C ARG A 130 -14.10 -2.43 23.26
N LYS A 131 -14.62 -2.93 24.38
CA LYS A 131 -16.02 -2.74 24.79
C LYS A 131 -16.33 -1.25 25.04
N GLN A 132 -15.45 -0.56 25.77
CA GLN A 132 -15.56 0.86 26.08
C GLN A 132 -15.53 1.71 24.79
N TYR A 133 -14.62 1.37 23.86
CA TYR A 133 -14.56 2.04 22.57
C TYR A 133 -15.86 1.88 21.76
N ARG A 134 -16.43 0.67 21.72
CA ARG A 134 -17.72 0.42 21.05
C ARG A 134 -18.84 1.23 21.68
N GLU A 135 -18.93 1.21 23.02
CA GLU A 135 -19.91 2.02 23.75
C GLU A 135 -19.81 3.51 23.39
N MET A 136 -18.60 4.07 23.35
CA MET A 136 -18.39 5.46 22.93
C MET A 136 -18.83 5.70 21.49
N ILE A 137 -18.49 4.81 20.55
CA ILE A 137 -18.91 4.94 19.15
C ILE A 137 -20.43 4.88 19.01
N ASP A 138 -21.08 3.96 19.70
CA ASP A 138 -22.53 3.77 19.62
C ASP A 138 -23.22 5.07 20.04
N ILE A 139 -22.82 5.66 21.16
CA ILE A 139 -23.33 6.95 21.66
C ILE A 139 -23.05 8.09 20.67
N LEU A 140 -21.85 8.17 20.11
CA LEU A 140 -21.51 9.20 19.10
C LEU A 140 -22.34 9.03 17.82
N SER A 141 -22.57 7.78 17.40
CA SER A 141 -23.36 7.47 16.21
C SER A 141 -24.83 7.85 16.42
N ASP A 142 -25.36 7.61 17.61
CA ASP A 142 -26.72 7.99 17.97
C ASP A 142 -26.85 9.51 18.07
N LEU A 143 -25.86 10.18 18.66
CA LEU A 143 -25.80 11.65 18.71
C LEU A 143 -25.76 12.28 17.30
N ASN A 144 -25.05 11.67 16.35
CA ASN A 144 -25.02 12.10 14.94
C ASN A 144 -26.36 11.91 14.23
N LYS A 145 -27.08 10.82 14.52
CA LYS A 145 -28.45 10.63 14.00
C LYS A 145 -29.36 11.75 14.51
N MET A 146 -29.30 12.06 15.82
CA MET A 146 -30.13 13.10 16.43
C MET A 146 -29.76 14.50 15.97
N SER A 147 -28.48 14.80 15.77
CA SER A 147 -28.05 16.11 15.24
C SER A 147 -28.60 16.32 13.83
N TYR A 148 -28.55 15.30 12.99
CA TYR A 148 -29.09 15.35 11.63
C TYR A 148 -30.61 15.58 11.63
N VAL A 149 -31.35 14.85 12.48
CA VAL A 149 -32.80 15.05 12.64
C VAL A 149 -33.11 16.45 13.16
N ALA A 150 -32.38 16.94 14.15
CA ALA A 150 -32.55 18.30 14.67
C ALA A 150 -32.32 19.36 13.60
N ARG A 151 -31.31 19.17 12.74
CA ARG A 151 -31.03 20.04 11.59
C ARG A 151 -32.17 20.05 10.59
N LEU A 152 -32.74 18.88 10.27
CA LEU A 152 -33.90 18.78 9.37
C LEU A 152 -35.16 19.41 9.96
N ALA A 153 -35.35 19.32 11.27
CA ALA A 153 -36.45 19.96 11.99
C ALA A 153 -36.29 21.49 12.15
N GLY A 154 -35.23 22.10 11.60
CA GLY A 154 -34.96 23.54 11.71
C GLY A 154 -34.38 23.97 13.07
N ARG A 155 -34.02 23.03 13.95
CA ARG A 155 -33.45 23.32 15.28
C ARG A 155 -31.93 23.35 15.23
N ALA A 156 -31.42 24.47 14.72
CA ALA A 156 -29.98 24.70 14.61
C ALA A 156 -29.26 24.64 15.97
N ASP A 157 -29.89 25.08 17.05
CA ASP A 157 -29.27 25.13 18.38
C ASP A 157 -28.97 23.73 18.93
N LEU A 158 -29.89 22.78 18.73
CA LEU A 158 -29.70 21.39 19.14
C LEU A 158 -28.62 20.69 18.30
N SER A 159 -28.60 20.97 16.99
CA SER A 159 -27.54 20.48 16.10
C SER A 159 -26.18 20.97 16.58
N LYS A 160 -26.05 22.26 16.92
CA LYS A 160 -24.79 22.84 17.42
C LYS A 160 -24.34 22.21 18.74
N ILE A 161 -25.26 21.95 19.67
CA ILE A 161 -24.93 21.27 20.94
C ILE A 161 -24.35 19.88 20.67
N ALA A 162 -24.98 19.12 19.78
CA ALA A 162 -24.50 17.80 19.40
C ALA A 162 -23.15 17.87 18.66
N GLU A 163 -23.01 18.78 17.70
CA GLU A 163 -21.77 19.00 16.94
C GLU A 163 -20.60 19.40 17.85
N ASN A 164 -20.85 20.27 18.83
CA ASN A 164 -19.84 20.65 19.82
C ASN A 164 -19.36 19.45 20.64
N ALA A 165 -20.29 18.60 21.10
CA ALA A 165 -19.95 17.38 21.84
C ALA A 165 -19.23 16.33 20.97
N MET A 166 -19.56 16.26 19.68
CA MET A 166 -18.91 15.34 18.73
C MET A 166 -17.57 15.86 18.20
N SER A 167 -17.34 17.18 18.18
CA SER A 167 -16.20 17.83 17.52
C SER A 167 -14.84 17.22 17.88
N LYS A 168 -14.65 16.86 19.15
CA LYS A 168 -13.45 16.21 19.70
C LYS A 168 -13.18 14.81 19.10
N TRP A 169 -14.23 14.10 18.70
CA TRP A 169 -14.22 12.68 18.32
C TRP A 169 -14.38 12.42 16.83
N ILE A 170 -14.65 13.47 16.06
CA ILE A 170 -14.64 13.38 14.61
C ILE A 170 -13.19 13.14 14.17
N ALA A 171 -12.96 12.07 13.41
CA ALA A 171 -11.67 11.95 12.75
C ALA A 171 -11.59 13.11 11.76
N SER A 172 -10.70 14.06 12.02
CA SER A 172 -10.36 15.18 11.14
C SER A 172 -10.18 14.67 9.70
N ARG A 173 -11.26 14.71 8.89
CA ARG A 173 -11.26 14.35 7.48
C ARG A 173 -10.67 15.49 6.64
N ILE A 174 -9.62 16.14 7.16
CA ILE A 174 -8.66 16.90 6.36
C ILE A 174 -7.35 16.11 6.25
N VAL A 175 -7.14 15.07 7.05
CA VAL A 175 -5.98 14.18 6.90
C VAL A 175 -6.39 12.92 6.15
N LYS A 176 -6.64 13.07 4.84
CA LYS A 176 -6.46 12.01 3.85
C LYS A 176 -6.45 12.48 2.38
N GLU A 177 -6.18 13.75 2.10
CA GLU A 177 -5.62 14.10 0.78
C GLU A 177 -4.11 13.75 0.79
N THR A 178 -3.40 14.06 1.86
CA THR A 178 -1.94 13.79 1.98
C THR A 178 -1.53 12.32 2.07
N ASN A 179 -2.46 11.39 2.39
CA ASN A 179 -2.18 9.94 2.45
C ASN A 179 -2.96 9.10 1.43
N THR A 180 -3.90 9.70 0.69
CA THR A 180 -4.45 9.06 -0.53
C THR A 180 -3.46 9.22 -1.69
N GLU A 181 -2.66 10.29 -1.67
CA GLU A 181 -1.54 10.49 -2.58
C GLU A 181 -0.37 9.52 -2.34
N ALA A 182 -0.10 9.15 -1.09
CA ALA A 182 1.01 8.24 -0.74
C ALA A 182 0.86 6.81 -1.28
N GLY A 183 -0.35 6.44 -1.74
CA GLY A 183 -0.67 5.13 -2.32
C GLY A 183 -1.33 5.18 -3.69
N SER A 184 -1.49 6.37 -4.29
CA SER A 184 -1.94 6.47 -5.67
C SER A 184 -0.82 5.88 -6.52
N ARG A 185 -1.05 4.67 -7.06
CA ARG A 185 -0.08 4.00 -7.94
C ARG A 185 0.20 4.98 -9.07
N MET A 186 1.41 5.55 -9.13
CA MET A 186 1.83 6.40 -10.23
C MET A 186 1.50 5.67 -11.53
N ARG A 187 0.56 6.22 -12.30
CA ARG A 187 0.18 5.64 -13.60
C ARG A 187 1.43 5.62 -14.48
N GLY A 188 1.59 4.58 -15.29
CA GLY A 188 2.76 4.51 -16.17
C GLY A 188 2.78 5.73 -17.10
N SER A 189 3.95 6.36 -17.24
CA SER A 189 4.13 7.49 -18.17
C SER A 189 4.29 6.96 -19.59
N ILE A 190 3.71 7.68 -20.56
CA ILE A 190 3.96 7.45 -21.99
C ILE A 190 5.13 8.34 -22.41
N ASP A 191 6.06 7.78 -23.15
CA ASP A 191 7.23 8.50 -23.67
C ASP A 191 6.83 9.46 -24.81
N THR A 192 7.72 10.39 -25.15
CA THR A 192 7.55 11.31 -26.29
C THR A 192 7.34 10.59 -27.64
N LEU A 193 7.84 9.35 -27.74
CA LEU A 193 7.69 8.48 -28.91
C LEU A 193 6.39 7.65 -28.91
N GLY A 194 5.46 7.92 -27.98
CA GLY A 194 4.20 7.19 -27.86
C GLY A 194 4.37 5.75 -27.36
N ARG A 195 5.48 5.45 -26.69
CA ARG A 195 5.79 4.12 -26.14
C ARG A 195 5.43 4.09 -24.66
N ALA A 196 4.84 2.99 -24.20
CA ALA A 196 4.64 2.76 -22.77
C ALA A 196 5.65 1.73 -22.25
N VAL A 197 6.24 2.01 -21.10
CA VAL A 197 7.20 1.12 -20.45
C VAL A 197 6.56 0.37 -19.29
N GLY A 198 6.68 -0.95 -19.32
CA GLY A 198 6.27 -1.84 -18.27
C GLY A 198 7.45 -2.57 -17.65
N HIS A 199 7.44 -2.70 -16.33
CA HIS A 199 8.45 -3.46 -15.59
C HIS A 199 7.81 -4.62 -14.86
N GLY A 200 8.38 -5.81 -15.00
CA GLY A 200 7.90 -7.03 -14.37
C GLY A 200 9.02 -7.81 -13.70
N LYS A 201 8.69 -8.48 -12.60
CA LYS A 201 9.61 -9.36 -11.86
C LYS A 201 8.89 -10.63 -11.46
N ARG A 202 9.54 -11.78 -11.63
CA ARG A 202 9.07 -13.06 -11.12
C ARG A 202 10.26 -13.91 -10.70
N LYS A 203 10.26 -14.37 -9.44
CA LYS A 203 11.43 -15.00 -8.81
C LYS A 203 12.66 -14.09 -9.02
N THR A 204 13.70 -14.59 -9.69
CA THR A 204 14.93 -13.86 -10.04
C THR A 204 14.90 -13.23 -11.44
N ALA A 205 13.86 -13.49 -12.25
CA ALA A 205 13.72 -12.90 -13.57
C ALA A 205 13.20 -11.46 -13.47
N MET A 206 13.80 -10.58 -14.27
CA MET A 206 13.40 -9.18 -14.44
C MET A 206 13.16 -8.92 -15.92
N ALA A 207 12.08 -8.21 -16.22
CA ALA A 207 11.72 -7.83 -17.58
C ALA A 207 11.39 -6.34 -17.65
N SER A 208 11.92 -5.67 -18.67
CA SER A 208 11.53 -4.34 -19.12
C SER A 208 10.92 -4.47 -20.50
N VAL A 209 9.70 -3.99 -20.68
CA VAL A 209 8.95 -4.13 -21.93
C VAL A 209 8.49 -2.76 -22.40
N TRP A 210 8.72 -2.48 -23.67
CA TRP A 210 8.23 -1.32 -24.39
C TRP A 210 7.11 -1.77 -25.33
N ILE A 211 5.96 -1.11 -25.23
CA ILE A 211 4.81 -1.34 -26.11
C ILE A 211 4.60 -0.12 -26.98
N VAL A 212 4.38 -0.33 -28.27
CA VAL A 212 4.13 0.72 -29.27
C VAL A 212 2.88 0.35 -30.07
N PRO A 213 1.91 1.26 -30.26
CA PRO A 213 0.75 0.98 -31.12
C PRO A 213 1.17 0.79 -32.59
N VAL A 214 0.51 -0.13 -33.28
CA VAL A 214 0.72 -0.36 -34.73
C VAL A 214 0.01 0.73 -35.53
N LYS A 215 0.69 1.36 -36.50
CA LYS A 215 0.18 2.51 -37.28
C LYS A 215 -1.06 2.20 -38.14
N GLU A 216 -1.22 0.97 -38.62
CA GLU A 216 -2.34 0.58 -39.49
C GLU A 216 -3.59 0.11 -38.74
N ALA A 217 -3.57 0.07 -37.40
CA ALA A 217 -4.73 -0.32 -36.59
C ALA A 217 -5.70 0.85 -36.29
N ILE A 218 -5.47 2.03 -36.88
CA ILE A 218 -6.30 3.23 -36.69
C ILE A 218 -7.73 3.10 -37.26
N PRO A 219 -8.08 2.27 -38.27
CA PRO A 219 -9.45 2.30 -38.81
C PRO A 219 -10.44 1.36 -38.11
N TYR A 220 -10.07 0.66 -37.03
CA TYR A 220 -10.99 -0.32 -36.41
C TYR A 220 -11.79 0.18 -35.20
N PHE A 221 -11.62 1.44 -34.77
CA PHE A 221 -12.33 1.94 -33.57
C PHE A 221 -12.93 3.34 -33.67
N GLU A 222 -12.71 4.08 -34.76
CA GLU A 222 -13.47 5.30 -35.05
C GLU A 222 -14.45 4.99 -36.19
N GLY A 223 -15.74 4.93 -35.85
CA GLY A 223 -16.79 4.55 -36.79
C GLY A 223 -16.89 5.53 -37.95
N THR A 224 -16.37 5.15 -39.12
CA THR A 224 -16.87 5.42 -40.48
C THR A 224 -15.94 4.74 -41.48
N VAL A 225 -16.49 3.83 -42.29
CA VAL A 225 -15.73 3.09 -43.31
C VAL A 225 -15.80 3.85 -44.65
N PRO A 226 -14.70 4.37 -45.21
CA PRO A 226 -14.62 4.56 -46.65
C PRO A 226 -14.06 3.29 -47.29
N VAL A 227 -14.94 2.55 -47.96
CA VAL A 227 -14.59 1.40 -48.79
C VAL A 227 -13.64 1.86 -49.90
N SER A 228 -12.36 1.54 -49.78
CA SER A 228 -11.41 1.66 -50.89
C SER A 228 -11.81 0.65 -51.97
N LYS A 229 -12.31 1.17 -53.10
CA LYS A 229 -12.75 0.42 -54.29
C LYS A 229 -11.68 -0.53 -54.86
N LYS A 230 -10.41 -0.41 -54.45
CA LYS A 230 -9.31 -1.25 -54.92
C LYS A 230 -9.27 -2.64 -54.28
N ALA A 231 -9.83 -2.80 -53.07
CA ALA A 231 -9.92 -4.10 -52.39
C ALA A 231 -11.13 -4.94 -52.85
N ALA A 232 -12.24 -4.29 -53.22
CA ALA A 232 -13.44 -4.97 -53.73
C ALA A 232 -13.22 -5.63 -55.11
N ALA A 233 -12.39 -5.02 -55.97
CA ALA A 233 -12.10 -5.56 -57.30
C ALA A 233 -11.21 -6.82 -57.27
N ALA A 234 -10.31 -6.94 -56.29
CA ALA A 234 -9.44 -8.11 -56.13
C ALA A 234 -10.18 -9.33 -55.55
N ALA A 235 -11.21 -9.10 -54.71
CA ALA A 235 -12.03 -10.17 -54.14
C ALA A 235 -13.06 -10.75 -55.14
N ALA A 236 -13.55 -9.95 -56.10
CA ALA A 236 -14.49 -10.39 -57.13
C ALA A 236 -13.82 -11.24 -58.24
N ALA A 237 -12.52 -11.05 -58.50
CA ALA A 237 -11.79 -11.81 -59.52
C ALA A 237 -11.35 -13.22 -59.06
N ALA A 238 -11.33 -13.49 -57.75
CA ALA A 238 -10.94 -14.79 -57.19
C ALA A 238 -12.09 -15.81 -57.10
N ALA A 239 -13.33 -15.40 -57.39
CA ALA A 239 -14.52 -16.25 -57.30
C ALA A 239 -14.96 -16.88 -58.65
N ALA A 240 -14.21 -16.67 -59.74
CA ALA A 240 -14.54 -17.20 -61.06
C ALA A 240 -13.28 -17.69 -61.81
N ALA A 241 -12.77 -18.85 -61.44
CA ALA A 241 -11.94 -19.68 -62.32
C ALA A 241 -12.06 -21.17 -61.94
N PRO A 242 -12.29 -22.08 -62.91
CA PRO A 242 -12.55 -23.50 -62.66
C PRO A 242 -11.27 -24.29 -62.38
N ALA A 243 -11.44 -25.41 -61.67
CA ALA A 243 -10.40 -26.39 -61.38
C ALA A 243 -9.68 -26.86 -62.66
N SER A 244 -8.34 -26.89 -62.63
CA SER A 244 -7.50 -27.52 -63.64
C SER A 244 -6.57 -28.54 -62.98
N ASP A 245 -6.43 -29.67 -63.67
CA ASP A 245 -5.92 -30.95 -63.22
C ASP A 245 -4.45 -31.00 -62.79
N PHE A 246 -4.20 -31.90 -61.84
CA PHE A 246 -2.89 -32.34 -61.37
C PHE A 246 -2.31 -33.39 -62.34
N SER A 247 -1.75 -32.94 -63.46
CA SER A 247 -0.82 -33.74 -64.25
C SER A 247 0.00 -32.82 -65.14
N ASP A 248 1.32 -32.86 -64.98
CA ASP A 248 2.38 -32.42 -65.91
C ASP A 248 3.38 -31.42 -65.31
N ILE A 249 4.29 -31.95 -64.48
CA ILE A 249 5.67 -31.41 -64.39
C ILE A 249 6.63 -32.59 -64.43
N LYS A 250 7.38 -32.71 -65.53
CA LYS A 250 8.43 -33.70 -65.73
C LYS A 250 9.76 -33.13 -65.18
N PRO A 251 10.53 -33.85 -64.36
CA PRO A 251 11.85 -33.38 -63.94
C PRO A 251 12.84 -33.42 -65.12
N PHE A 252 13.66 -32.37 -65.24
CA PHE A 252 14.74 -32.29 -66.23
C PHE A 252 15.91 -33.17 -65.79
N ILE A 253 16.21 -34.20 -66.60
CA ILE A 253 17.31 -35.15 -66.39
C ILE A 253 18.49 -34.68 -67.25
N GLY A 254 19.62 -34.34 -66.62
CA GLY A 254 20.89 -34.12 -67.31
C GLY A 254 21.51 -35.45 -67.78
N PRO A 255 22.44 -35.41 -68.74
CA PRO A 255 22.89 -36.61 -69.48
C PRO A 255 23.64 -37.67 -68.66
N ASP A 256 24.04 -37.39 -67.40
CA ASP A 256 24.76 -38.32 -66.53
C ASP A 256 23.98 -38.77 -65.27
N GLY A 257 22.65 -38.57 -65.24
CA GLY A 257 21.77 -39.22 -64.25
C GLY A 257 21.91 -38.80 -62.78
N SER A 258 22.61 -37.71 -62.46
CA SER A 258 22.71 -37.22 -61.07
C SER A 258 21.60 -36.21 -60.70
N VAL A 259 21.03 -36.39 -59.51
CA VAL A 259 19.98 -35.52 -58.94
C VAL A 259 20.66 -34.42 -58.13
N ILE A 260 20.63 -33.17 -58.60
CA ILE A 260 21.20 -32.03 -57.85
C ILE A 260 20.08 -31.36 -57.04
N SER A 261 20.09 -31.62 -55.73
CA SER A 261 19.34 -30.86 -54.72
C SER A 261 20.04 -29.53 -54.44
N PHE A 262 19.33 -28.39 -54.49
CA PHE A 262 19.92 -27.10 -54.11
C PHE A 262 19.92 -26.93 -52.59
N SER A 263 21.11 -27.07 -51.99
CA SER A 263 21.43 -26.71 -50.61
C SER A 263 21.76 -25.22 -50.47
N ALA A 264 21.61 -24.71 -49.25
CA ALA A 264 21.97 -23.37 -48.81
C ALA A 264 23.33 -22.87 -49.30
N SER A 265 23.39 -21.61 -49.76
CA SER A 265 24.11 -20.52 -49.09
C SER A 265 24.16 -19.26 -49.96
N SER A 266 23.83 -18.11 -49.36
CA SER A 266 24.46 -16.85 -49.76
C SER A 266 24.78 -16.08 -48.49
N SER A 267 26.07 -16.07 -48.18
CA SER A 267 26.74 -15.17 -47.26
C SER A 267 26.32 -13.71 -47.49
N GLY A 268 25.67 -13.13 -46.49
CA GLY A 268 25.47 -11.69 -46.36
C GLY A 268 25.36 -11.37 -44.88
N GLN A 269 26.39 -10.73 -44.32
CA GLN A 269 26.24 -10.06 -43.03
C GLN A 269 25.16 -9.00 -43.18
N SER A 270 23.95 -9.25 -42.67
CA SER A 270 22.88 -8.26 -42.67
C SER A 270 23.24 -7.19 -41.65
N THR A 271 23.98 -6.17 -42.09
CA THR A 271 24.03 -4.90 -41.39
C THR A 271 22.61 -4.34 -41.36
N PHE A 272 22.09 -4.17 -40.16
CA PHE A 272 20.73 -3.69 -39.94
C PHE A 272 20.69 -2.20 -40.25
N ASP A 273 20.22 -1.81 -41.45
CA ASP A 273 20.07 -0.41 -41.82
C ASP A 273 18.99 0.28 -40.96
N PRO A 274 19.30 1.35 -40.22
CA PRO A 274 18.35 2.00 -39.31
C PRO A 274 17.24 2.79 -40.04
N LYS A 275 17.26 2.86 -41.38
CA LYS A 275 16.29 3.61 -42.21
C LYS A 275 15.16 2.76 -42.79
N THR A 276 15.25 1.44 -42.76
CA THR A 276 14.17 0.50 -43.17
C THR A 276 13.20 0.21 -42.01
N ALA A 277 13.19 1.04 -40.96
CA ALA A 277 12.30 0.92 -39.81
C ALA A 277 10.92 1.61 -40.01
N LYS A 278 10.51 1.87 -41.26
CA LYS A 278 9.28 2.64 -41.52
C LYS A 278 8.00 1.81 -41.49
N ASP A 279 8.07 0.53 -41.83
CA ASP A 279 6.91 -0.37 -41.85
C ASP A 279 7.19 -1.63 -41.01
N LEU A 280 6.95 -1.52 -39.69
CA LEU A 280 6.98 -2.69 -38.80
C LEU A 280 5.74 -3.56 -39.11
N PRO A 281 5.90 -4.86 -39.38
CA PRO A 281 4.76 -5.75 -39.59
C PRO A 281 3.88 -5.85 -38.34
N VAL A 282 2.60 -6.13 -38.58
CA VAL A 282 1.51 -6.09 -37.60
C VAL A 282 1.77 -7.02 -36.40
N GLY A 283 1.84 -6.45 -35.19
CA GLY A 283 1.74 -7.21 -33.93
C GLY A 283 2.97 -8.04 -33.53
N GLN A 284 4.18 -7.65 -33.96
CA GLN A 284 5.38 -8.43 -33.70
C GLN A 284 5.81 -8.35 -32.21
N ILE A 285 6.15 -9.51 -31.64
CA ILE A 285 6.71 -9.63 -30.28
C ILE A 285 8.17 -10.07 -30.40
N ILE A 286 9.07 -9.19 -29.98
CA ILE A 286 10.52 -9.40 -29.99
C ILE A 286 11.03 -9.36 -28.55
N ILE A 287 11.74 -10.40 -28.12
CA ILE A 287 12.31 -10.51 -26.78
C ILE A 287 13.81 -10.77 -26.91
N ASN A 288 14.64 -9.95 -26.27
CA ASN A 288 16.10 -10.04 -26.38
C ASN A 288 16.60 -10.15 -27.83
N GLN A 289 16.03 -9.33 -28.73
CA GLN A 289 16.35 -9.28 -30.17
C GLN A 289 15.94 -10.52 -30.99
N LEU A 290 15.25 -11.47 -30.39
CA LEU A 290 14.77 -12.69 -31.04
C LEU A 290 13.23 -12.72 -31.04
N PRO A 291 12.58 -13.35 -32.05
CA PRO A 291 11.13 -13.47 -32.08
C PRO A 291 10.62 -14.42 -30.99
N LEU A 292 9.38 -14.21 -30.55
CA LEU A 292 8.72 -15.00 -29.50
C LEU A 292 8.85 -16.54 -29.62
N PRO A 293 8.63 -17.19 -30.79
CA PRO A 293 8.76 -18.65 -30.90
C PRO A 293 10.17 -19.18 -30.73
N LEU A 294 11.21 -18.39 -31.06
CA LEU A 294 12.60 -18.81 -30.91
C LEU A 294 13.11 -18.63 -29.48
N THR A 295 12.58 -17.65 -28.75
CA THR A 295 12.95 -17.40 -27.34
C THR A 295 12.24 -18.30 -26.36
N PHE A 296 10.97 -18.61 -26.62
CA PHE A 296 10.13 -19.45 -25.78
C PHE A 296 9.61 -20.64 -26.59
N GLU A 297 10.38 -21.74 -26.55
CA GLU A 297 10.04 -22.98 -27.24
C GLU A 297 8.69 -23.53 -26.77
N LYS A 298 8.48 -23.55 -25.44
CA LYS A 298 7.28 -24.10 -24.81
C LYS A 298 6.05 -23.25 -25.11
N HIS A 299 4.98 -23.89 -25.57
CA HIS A 299 3.72 -23.22 -25.88
C HIS A 299 3.11 -22.50 -24.66
N GLN A 300 3.15 -23.13 -23.48
CA GLN A 300 2.62 -22.57 -22.23
C GLN A 300 3.27 -21.23 -21.84
N ASP A 301 4.57 -21.08 -22.10
CA ASP A 301 5.30 -19.84 -21.81
C ASP A 301 4.87 -18.73 -22.77
N ARG A 302 4.64 -19.06 -24.05
CA ARG A 302 4.09 -18.14 -25.06
C ARG A 302 2.67 -17.71 -24.70
N GLU A 303 1.80 -18.65 -24.30
CA GLU A 303 0.44 -18.33 -23.85
C GLU A 303 0.44 -17.40 -22.63
N THR A 304 1.37 -17.60 -21.69
CA THR A 304 1.52 -16.75 -20.51
C THR A 304 1.86 -15.30 -20.88
N ILE A 305 2.74 -15.11 -21.88
CA ILE A 305 3.10 -13.79 -22.41
C ILE A 305 1.93 -13.13 -23.15
N LEU A 306 1.17 -13.91 -23.92
CA LEU A 306 0.03 -13.43 -24.71
C LEU A 306 -1.24 -13.18 -23.89
N ARG A 307 -1.37 -13.81 -22.72
CA ARG A 307 -2.55 -13.70 -21.83
C ARG A 307 -3.06 -12.27 -21.59
N PRO A 308 -2.23 -11.26 -21.22
CA PRO A 308 -2.70 -9.88 -21.06
C PRO A 308 -3.33 -9.29 -22.34
N LEU A 309 -2.78 -9.60 -23.52
CA LEU A 309 -3.31 -9.13 -24.80
C LEU A 309 -4.59 -9.87 -25.18
N ARG A 310 -4.64 -11.18 -24.90
CA ARG A 310 -5.81 -12.02 -25.19
C ARG A 310 -7.03 -11.61 -24.37
N LEU A 311 -6.84 -11.33 -23.08
CA LEU A 311 -7.94 -10.91 -22.21
C LEU A 311 -8.49 -9.52 -22.54
N THR A 312 -7.65 -8.64 -23.09
CA THR A 312 -8.05 -7.28 -23.46
C THR A 312 -8.55 -7.18 -24.90
N GLY A 313 -8.46 -8.26 -25.69
CA GLY A 313 -8.79 -8.23 -27.12
C GLY A 313 -7.80 -7.43 -27.96
N LEU A 314 -6.58 -7.17 -27.44
CA LEU A 314 -5.57 -6.29 -28.05
C LEU A 314 -4.44 -7.06 -28.74
N ILE A 315 -4.71 -8.30 -29.15
CA ILE A 315 -3.76 -9.10 -29.93
C ILE A 315 -3.57 -8.42 -31.29
N GLY A 316 -2.32 -8.21 -31.70
CA GLY A 316 -1.99 -7.59 -32.99
C GLY A 316 -2.04 -6.05 -33.00
N ALA A 317 -2.67 -5.43 -32.00
CA ALA A 317 -2.79 -3.96 -31.92
C ALA A 317 -1.47 -3.25 -31.55
N TYR A 318 -0.54 -3.97 -30.92
CA TYR A 318 0.71 -3.41 -30.44
C TYR A 318 1.92 -4.24 -30.85
N ASN A 319 3.01 -3.53 -31.15
CA ASN A 319 4.35 -4.10 -31.26
C ASN A 319 5.01 -4.09 -29.88
N ILE A 320 5.62 -5.21 -29.51
CA ILE A 320 6.16 -5.42 -28.18
C ILE A 320 7.65 -5.73 -28.29
N PHE A 321 8.45 -4.92 -27.62
CA PHE A 321 9.88 -5.15 -27.47
C PHE A 321 10.20 -5.39 -25.99
N GLY A 322 10.80 -6.54 -25.67
CA GLY A 322 11.13 -6.91 -24.30
C GLY A 322 12.62 -7.17 -24.12
N LEU A 323 13.20 -6.65 -23.04
CA LEU A 323 14.50 -7.06 -22.53
C LEU A 323 14.31 -7.83 -21.23
N VAL A 324 14.85 -9.04 -21.17
CA VAL A 324 14.70 -9.94 -20.04
C VAL A 324 16.05 -10.41 -19.56
N LYS A 325 16.26 -10.36 -18.24
CA LYS A 325 17.51 -10.75 -17.58
C LYS A 325 17.22 -11.61 -16.35
N GLY A 326 18.08 -12.61 -16.11
CA GLY A 326 18.03 -13.48 -14.94
C GLY A 326 16.89 -14.50 -14.96
N GLY A 327 16.87 -15.38 -13.96
CA GLY A 327 15.88 -16.45 -13.82
C GLY A 327 15.91 -17.50 -14.94
N GLY A 328 14.91 -18.38 -14.94
CA GLY A 328 14.69 -19.36 -16.01
C GLY A 328 13.52 -18.97 -16.92
N ILE A 329 13.34 -19.68 -18.03
CA ILE A 329 12.38 -19.39 -19.10
C ILE A 329 10.95 -19.13 -18.59
N THR A 330 10.43 -19.99 -17.69
CA THR A 330 9.08 -19.83 -17.12
C THR A 330 8.94 -18.62 -16.18
N GLY A 331 10.03 -18.26 -15.49
CA GLY A 331 10.12 -17.06 -14.68
C GLY A 331 10.15 -15.81 -15.55
N GLN A 332 10.91 -15.86 -16.64
CA GLN A 332 11.02 -14.82 -17.64
C GLN A 332 9.68 -14.54 -18.33
N ALA A 333 8.97 -15.58 -18.78
CA ALA A 333 7.65 -15.44 -19.39
C ALA A 333 6.63 -14.74 -18.45
N GLY A 334 6.63 -15.13 -17.17
CA GLY A 334 5.76 -14.48 -16.17
C GLY A 334 6.17 -13.04 -15.85
N ALA A 335 7.48 -12.73 -15.87
CA ALA A 335 7.96 -11.36 -15.71
C ALA A 335 7.56 -10.47 -16.89
N VAL A 336 7.68 -10.98 -18.12
CA VAL A 336 7.25 -10.29 -19.35
C VAL A 336 5.73 -10.05 -19.34
N SER A 337 4.94 -11.05 -18.95
CA SER A 337 3.47 -10.94 -18.85
C SER A 337 3.02 -9.79 -17.93
N LEU A 338 3.63 -9.69 -16.73
CA LEU A 338 3.37 -8.59 -15.79
C LEU A 338 3.82 -7.23 -16.36
N ALA A 339 4.96 -7.20 -17.06
CA ALA A 339 5.44 -5.98 -17.69
C ALA A 339 4.48 -5.51 -18.79
N ILE A 340 4.00 -6.41 -19.65
CA ILE A 340 3.01 -6.11 -20.68
C ILE A 340 1.72 -5.56 -20.06
N ALA A 341 1.18 -6.22 -19.03
CA ALA A 341 -0.03 -5.77 -18.35
C ALA A 341 0.11 -4.34 -17.81
N ARG A 342 1.25 -3.99 -17.22
CA ARG A 342 1.53 -2.64 -16.71
C ARG A 342 1.67 -1.60 -17.82
N ALA A 343 2.34 -1.95 -18.91
CA ALA A 343 2.44 -1.07 -20.07
C ALA A 343 1.06 -0.83 -20.71
N LEU A 344 0.19 -1.85 -20.76
CA LEU A 344 -1.19 -1.69 -21.26
C LEU A 344 -2.02 -0.75 -20.37
N THR A 345 -1.91 -0.86 -19.04
CA THR A 345 -2.62 0.06 -18.13
C THR A 345 -2.17 1.52 -18.25
N ALA A 346 -0.92 1.74 -18.68
CA ALA A 346 -0.40 3.09 -18.93
C ALA A 346 -1.02 3.71 -20.19
N ILE A 347 -1.22 2.89 -21.24
CA ILE A 347 -1.82 3.34 -22.51
C ILE A 347 -3.34 3.49 -22.39
N ARG A 348 -4.02 2.49 -21.82
CA ARG A 348 -5.47 2.44 -21.67
C ARG A 348 -5.84 2.15 -20.21
N PRO A 349 -6.23 3.16 -19.40
CA PRO A 349 -6.61 2.93 -18.01
C PRO A 349 -7.88 2.08 -17.88
N GLU A 350 -8.71 2.03 -18.92
CA GLU A 350 -9.96 1.26 -18.95
C GLU A 350 -9.75 -0.26 -18.84
N VAL A 351 -8.58 -0.77 -19.24
CA VAL A 351 -8.27 -2.21 -19.15
C VAL A 351 -7.72 -2.62 -17.78
N GLU A 352 -7.44 -1.67 -16.88
CA GLU A 352 -6.97 -1.97 -15.53
C GLU A 352 -7.89 -2.91 -14.74
N PRO A 353 -9.22 -2.69 -14.64
CA PRO A 353 -10.09 -3.57 -13.85
C PRO A 353 -10.13 -5.01 -14.38
N THR A 354 -10.10 -5.21 -15.70
CA THR A 354 -10.12 -6.56 -16.31
C THR A 354 -8.79 -7.28 -16.06
N LEU A 355 -7.65 -6.59 -16.21
CA LEU A 355 -6.32 -7.13 -15.92
C LEU A 355 -6.11 -7.38 -14.42
N PHE A 356 -6.68 -6.54 -13.54
CA PHE A 356 -6.62 -6.71 -12.09
C PHE A 356 -7.44 -7.93 -11.66
N ALA A 357 -8.67 -8.07 -12.16
CA ALA A 357 -9.54 -9.22 -11.88
C ALA A 357 -8.88 -10.54 -12.34
N ALA A 358 -8.15 -10.51 -13.46
CA ALA A 358 -7.39 -11.65 -13.97
C ALA A 358 -6.09 -11.95 -13.20
N GLY A 359 -5.72 -11.13 -12.21
CA GLY A 359 -4.51 -11.29 -11.40
C GLY A 359 -3.20 -10.94 -12.12
N LEU A 360 -3.24 -10.26 -13.27
CA LEU A 360 -2.06 -9.98 -14.11
C LEU A 360 -1.27 -8.74 -13.66
N LEU A 361 -1.89 -7.85 -12.88
CA LEU A 361 -1.22 -6.65 -12.33
C LEU A 361 -0.56 -6.91 -10.97
N ILE A 362 -0.88 -8.05 -10.34
CA ILE A 362 -0.31 -8.46 -9.06
C ILE A 362 1.03 -9.16 -9.31
N ARG A 363 2.08 -8.69 -8.64
CA ARG A 363 3.37 -9.36 -8.69
C ARG A 363 3.29 -10.68 -7.92
N ASP A 364 3.68 -11.79 -8.56
CA ASP A 364 3.85 -13.09 -7.90
C ASP A 364 4.94 -13.00 -6.80
N PRO A 365 4.57 -13.12 -5.50
CA PRO A 365 5.52 -12.97 -4.40
C PRO A 365 6.33 -14.26 -4.15
N ARG A 366 6.02 -15.37 -4.83
CA ARG A 366 6.68 -16.66 -4.59
C ARG A 366 8.18 -16.57 -4.92
N MET A 367 9.00 -16.89 -3.91
CA MET A 367 10.46 -16.92 -4.00
C MET A 367 10.99 -18.28 -3.52
N VAL A 368 12.17 -18.67 -3.99
CA VAL A 368 12.86 -19.86 -3.48
C VAL A 368 13.24 -19.62 -2.02
N GLU A 369 12.73 -20.45 -1.13
CA GLU A 369 13.11 -20.43 0.29
C GLU A 369 14.57 -20.85 0.45
N ARG A 370 15.30 -20.20 1.36
CA ARG A 370 16.66 -20.63 1.72
C ARG A 370 16.67 -22.01 2.35
N LYS A 371 17.80 -22.71 2.25
CA LYS A 371 18.06 -23.91 3.06
C LYS A 371 18.08 -23.53 4.55
N LYS A 372 17.43 -24.35 5.39
CA LYS A 372 17.47 -24.20 6.85
C LYS A 372 18.48 -25.20 7.44
N THR A 373 19.11 -24.82 8.55
CA THR A 373 20.04 -25.71 9.27
C THR A 373 19.32 -26.99 9.69
N ASN A 374 20.02 -28.12 9.69
CA ASN A 374 19.49 -29.45 10.01
C ASN A 374 18.42 -30.00 9.05
N LEU A 375 18.13 -29.29 7.94
CA LEU A 375 17.30 -29.77 6.85
C LEU A 375 18.15 -30.09 5.60
N LEU A 376 17.67 -31.04 4.80
CA LEU A 376 18.29 -31.35 3.50
C LEU A 376 18.00 -30.24 2.47
N GLY A 377 16.80 -29.65 2.52
CA GLY A 377 16.38 -28.52 1.69
C GLY A 377 15.74 -27.39 2.50
N ALA A 378 14.82 -26.64 1.88
CA ALA A 378 14.07 -25.60 2.59
C ALA A 378 13.12 -26.17 3.66
N ARG A 379 12.52 -27.34 3.38
CA ARG A 379 11.54 -28.01 4.24
C ARG A 379 11.80 -29.52 4.42
N THR A 380 12.51 -30.15 3.48
CA THR A 380 12.83 -31.58 3.53
C THR A 380 13.70 -31.90 4.74
N ARG A 381 13.13 -32.68 5.67
CA ARG A 381 13.85 -33.19 6.84
C ARG A 381 14.66 -34.42 6.46
N ARG A 382 15.72 -34.70 7.22
CA ARG A 382 16.34 -36.04 7.20
C ARG A 382 15.33 -37.05 7.75
N THR A 383 15.48 -38.31 7.36
CA THR A 383 14.65 -39.41 7.88
C THR A 383 14.76 -39.43 9.40
N TRP A 384 13.61 -39.37 10.08
CA TRP A 384 13.54 -39.43 11.53
C TRP A 384 13.37 -40.89 11.98
N VAL A 385 14.15 -41.32 12.96
CA VAL A 385 14.12 -42.68 13.52
C VAL A 385 13.55 -42.62 14.93
N LYS A 386 12.44 -43.33 15.19
CA LYS A 386 11.65 -43.24 16.43
C LYS A 386 12.19 -44.03 17.64
N ARG A 387 12.94 -45.11 17.35
CA ARG A 387 13.27 -46.27 18.22
C ARG A 387 13.08 -46.10 19.72
#